data_AF-A0AAW4IE42-F1
#
_entry.id   AF-A0AAW4IE42-F1
#
_cell.length_a   1.000
_cell.length_b   1.000
_cell.length_c   1.000
_cell.angle_alpha   90.00
_cell.angle_beta   90.00
_cell.angle_gamma   90.00
#
_symmetry.space_group_name_H-M   'P 1'
#
loop_
_entity.id
_entity.type
_entity.pdbx_description
1 polymer ?
#
loop_
_entity_poly.entity_id
_entity_poly.type
_entity_poly.pdbx_seq_one_letter_code
_entity_poly.pdbx_strand_id
1 'polypeptide(L)'
;MKRTLSLIAASALVALSFNSFAGGTHSGGHGHASEESAIGQPGKAAKVTRTINVDMADTMRFTPAAISVKQGETIKFVIKNSGQVKHEFSLGTEAELKEHYETMKKFPE
;
A
#
# COMPACT_ATOMS: atom_id res chain seq x y z
N MET A 1 44.44 56.19 11.22
CA MET A 1 44.70 55.69 12.59
C MET A 1 43.80 54.49 12.81
N LYS A 2 44.39 53.34 13.18
CA LYS A 2 43.67 52.12 13.59
C LYS A 2 43.13 52.31 15.00
N ARG A 3 42.11 51.49 15.37
CA ARG A 3 41.50 51.24 16.70
C ARG A 3 40.14 51.95 16.85
N THR A 4 39.06 51.32 17.32
CA THR A 4 38.97 50.20 18.27
C THR A 4 37.59 49.55 18.25
N LEU A 5 37.58 48.34 18.78
CA LEU A 5 36.56 47.31 18.87
C LEU A 5 35.39 47.65 19.79
N SER A 6 34.33 46.85 19.62
CA SER A 6 33.29 46.46 20.59
C SER A 6 32.02 47.31 20.63
N LEU A 7 30.90 46.67 20.26
CA LEU A 7 29.83 46.37 21.21
C LEU A 7 28.95 45.25 20.64
N ILE A 8 28.91 44.17 21.41
CA ILE A 8 28.06 42.99 21.27
C ILE A 8 26.61 43.44 21.54
N ALA A 9 25.71 43.25 20.59
CA ALA A 9 24.28 43.35 20.83
C ALA A 9 23.52 42.39 19.91
N ALA A 10 23.13 41.25 20.50
CA ALA A 10 21.87 40.55 20.34
C ALA A 10 21.17 40.61 18.96
N SER A 11 21.12 39.46 18.28
CA SER A 11 19.89 38.92 17.65
C SER A 11 20.19 37.52 17.12
N ALA A 12 20.40 36.59 18.05
CA ALA A 12 20.31 35.16 17.75
C ALA A 12 18.85 34.76 17.88
N LEU A 13 18.07 34.84 16.79
CA LEU A 13 16.74 34.25 16.69
C LEU A 13 16.30 34.23 15.22
N VAL A 14 15.68 33.11 14.82
CA VAL A 14 15.06 32.81 13.50
C VAL A 14 16.10 32.36 12.44
N ALA A 15 16.10 31.14 11.90
CA ALA A 15 15.15 30.04 11.89
C ALA A 15 15.92 28.71 11.77
N LEU A 16 15.86 27.88 12.81
CA LEU A 16 16.00 26.45 12.61
C LEU A 16 14.60 25.93 12.28
N SER A 17 14.25 26.00 11.00
CA SER A 17 13.12 25.24 10.48
C SER A 17 13.45 23.77 10.69
N PHE A 18 12.96 23.19 11.79
CA PHE A 18 12.95 21.75 11.97
C PHE A 18 12.09 21.17 10.84
N ASN A 19 12.73 20.64 9.81
CA ASN A 19 12.06 19.76 8.87
C ASN A 19 11.63 18.54 9.67
N SER A 20 10.36 18.52 10.08
CA SER A 20 9.74 17.30 10.58
C SER A 20 9.60 16.36 9.38
N PHE A 21 10.64 15.56 9.14
CA PHE A 21 10.53 14.42 8.25
C PHE A 21 9.65 13.39 8.94
N ALA A 22 8.36 13.39 8.62
CA ALA A 22 7.54 12.20 8.79
C ALA A 22 7.98 11.15 7.75
N GLY A 23 9.18 10.58 7.97
CA GLY A 23 9.67 9.42 7.26
C GLY A 23 8.91 8.20 7.73
N GLY A 24 7.66 8.05 7.30
CA GLY A 24 6.93 6.81 7.45
C GLY A 24 7.60 5.73 6.61
N THR A 25 8.53 4.99 7.21
CA THR A 25 9.01 3.74 6.61
C THR A 25 7.86 2.74 6.77
N HIS A 26 7.06 2.54 5.74
CA HIS A 26 6.17 1.38 5.70
C HIS A 26 7.01 0.12 5.45
N SER A 27 7.91 -0.21 6.38
CA SER A 27 8.53 -1.52 6.50
C SER A 27 7.62 -2.45 7.33
N GLY A 28 6.31 -2.35 7.11
CA GLY A 28 5.33 -3.30 7.62
C GLY A 28 5.25 -4.43 6.62
N GLY A 29 5.83 -5.58 6.98
CA GLY A 29 6.29 -6.60 6.05
C GLY A 29 5.22 -7.29 5.22
N HIS A 30 5.65 -7.70 4.01
CA HIS A 30 5.16 -8.87 3.28
C HIS A 30 6.33 -9.48 2.51
N GLY A 31 7.42 -9.77 3.22
CA GLY A 31 8.63 -10.36 2.66
C GLY A 31 8.61 -11.89 2.68
N HIS A 32 7.54 -12.54 2.24
CA HIS A 32 7.61 -13.96 1.88
C HIS A 32 8.26 -14.09 0.50
N ALA A 33 9.52 -13.68 0.39
CA ALA A 33 10.31 -13.87 -0.84
C ALA A 33 10.94 -15.27 -0.93
N SER A 34 10.60 -16.18 0.00
CA SER A 34 11.22 -17.51 0.11
C SER A 34 10.24 -18.67 0.21
N GLU A 35 8.93 -18.43 0.22
CA GLU A 35 7.90 -19.48 0.23
C GLU A 35 7.10 -19.35 -1.07
N GLU A 36 7.10 -20.38 -1.91
CA GLU A 36 6.26 -20.41 -3.12
C GLU A 36 4.79 -20.39 -2.69
N SER A 37 4.14 -19.22 -2.77
CA SER A 37 2.72 -19.09 -2.41
C SER A 37 1.85 -19.84 -3.42
N ALA A 38 0.79 -20.48 -2.92
CA ALA A 38 -0.15 -21.27 -3.73
C ALA A 38 -0.87 -20.44 -4.81
N ILE A 39 -0.87 -19.11 -4.70
CA ILE A 39 -1.47 -18.19 -5.67
C ILE A 39 -0.45 -17.50 -6.59
N GLY A 40 0.81 -17.95 -6.58
CA GLY A 40 1.91 -17.39 -7.36
C GLY A 40 2.70 -16.33 -6.59
N GLN A 41 3.31 -15.40 -7.31
CA GLN A 41 4.23 -14.40 -6.73
C GLN A 41 4.00 -13.01 -7.33
N PRO A 42 4.43 -11.94 -6.63
CA PRO A 42 4.42 -10.60 -7.20
C PRO A 42 5.10 -10.54 -8.57
N GLY A 43 4.38 -10.01 -9.56
CA GLY A 43 4.84 -9.88 -10.94
C GLY A 43 5.73 -8.65 -11.18
N LYS A 44 6.49 -8.67 -12.28
CA LYS A 44 7.23 -7.49 -12.76
C LYS A 44 6.37 -6.71 -13.74
N ALA A 45 6.25 -5.39 -13.58
CA ALA A 45 5.43 -4.54 -14.45
C ALA A 45 5.78 -4.68 -15.95
N ALA A 46 7.07 -4.80 -16.28
CA ALA A 46 7.55 -5.00 -17.65
C ALA A 46 7.16 -6.38 -18.25
N LYS A 47 6.65 -7.31 -17.44
CA LYS A 47 6.25 -8.66 -17.87
C LYS A 47 4.73 -8.84 -17.89
N VAL A 48 3.94 -7.79 -17.66
CA VAL A 48 2.47 -7.88 -17.67
C VAL A 48 1.98 -8.41 -19.01
N THR A 49 1.24 -9.51 -18.97
CA THR A 49 0.65 -10.14 -20.16
C THR A 49 -0.77 -9.68 -20.41
N ARG A 50 -1.50 -9.32 -19.34
CA ARG A 50 -2.90 -8.89 -19.39
C ARG A 50 -3.24 -7.98 -18.21
N THR A 51 -4.11 -7.00 -18.45
CA THR A 51 -4.73 -6.17 -17.40
C THR A 51 -6.16 -6.62 -17.16
N ILE A 52 -6.57 -6.71 -15.91
CA ILE A 52 -7.94 -7.04 -15.51
C ILE A 52 -8.46 -5.90 -14.63
N ASN A 53 -9.53 -5.27 -15.08
CA ASN A 53 -10.25 -4.27 -14.28
C ASN A 53 -11.24 -4.98 -13.37
N VAL A 54 -11.23 -4.64 -12.08
CA VAL A 54 -12.14 -5.17 -11.07
C VAL A 54 -12.86 -3.98 -10.43
N ASP A 55 -14.19 -3.97 -10.52
CA ASP A 55 -15.03 -2.97 -9.87
C ASP A 55 -15.64 -3.51 -8.58
N MET A 56 -15.65 -2.68 -7.55
CA MET A 56 -16.26 -2.93 -6.24
C MET A 56 -17.36 -1.90 -6.03
N ALA A 57 -18.60 -2.36 -5.98
CA ALA A 57 -19.78 -1.53 -5.71
C ALA A 57 -20.38 -1.88 -4.35
N ASP A 58 -21.25 -1.00 -3.84
CA ASP A 58 -21.92 -1.17 -2.54
C ASP A 58 -22.87 -2.39 -2.48
N THR A 59 -23.05 -3.11 -3.60
CA THR A 59 -23.69 -4.43 -3.62
C THR A 59 -22.82 -5.53 -2.99
N MET A 60 -21.62 -5.20 -2.49
CA MET A 60 -20.67 -6.14 -1.86
C MET A 60 -20.28 -7.30 -2.79
N ARG A 61 -20.08 -6.99 -4.08
CA ARG A 61 -19.67 -7.96 -5.11
C ARG A 61 -18.57 -7.37 -5.99
N PHE A 62 -17.62 -8.22 -6.37
CA PHE A 62 -16.64 -7.90 -7.41
C PHE A 62 -17.24 -8.08 -8.81
N THR A 63 -16.92 -7.16 -9.72
CA THR A 63 -17.21 -7.31 -11.16
C THR A 63 -15.90 -7.26 -11.94
N PRO A 64 -15.52 -8.32 -12.69
CA PRO A 64 -16.24 -9.58 -12.84
C PRO A 64 -16.22 -10.45 -11.58
N ALA A 65 -17.21 -11.34 -11.44
CA ALA A 65 -17.31 -12.25 -10.30
C ALA A 65 -16.38 -13.48 -10.39
N ALA A 66 -15.87 -13.78 -11.57
CA ALA A 66 -14.95 -14.88 -11.82
C ALA A 66 -13.87 -14.45 -12.83
N ILE A 67 -12.63 -14.86 -12.56
CA ILE A 67 -11.47 -14.56 -13.39
C ILE A 67 -10.72 -15.87 -13.62
N SER A 68 -10.56 -16.25 -14.89
CA SER A 68 -9.70 -17.39 -15.27
C SER A 68 -8.34 -16.88 -15.73
N VAL A 69 -7.29 -17.45 -15.14
CA VAL A 69 -5.88 -17.17 -15.46
C VAL A 69 -5.18 -18.43 -15.93
N LYS A 70 -4.07 -18.26 -16.63
CA LYS A 70 -3.19 -19.36 -17.05
C LYS A 70 -1.88 -19.33 -16.27
N GLN A 71 -1.29 -20.50 -16.07
CA GLN A 71 0.03 -20.60 -15.46
C GLN A 71 1.05 -19.77 -16.26
N GLY A 72 1.88 -19.02 -15.53
CA GLY A 72 2.91 -18.15 -16.13
C GLY A 72 2.42 -16.76 -16.55
N GLU A 73 1.13 -16.45 -16.44
CA GLU A 73 0.65 -15.08 -16.66
C GLU A 73 1.16 -14.12 -15.57
N THR A 74 1.51 -12.90 -15.98
CA THR A 74 1.65 -11.78 -15.05
C THR A 74 0.47 -10.84 -15.27
N ILE A 75 -0.46 -10.85 -14.31
CA ILE A 75 -1.69 -10.05 -14.39
C ILE A 75 -1.49 -8.73 -13.65
N LYS A 76 -1.87 -7.63 -14.30
CA LYS A 76 -2.08 -6.35 -13.62
C LYS A 76 -3.56 -6.22 -13.25
N PHE A 77 -3.87 -6.25 -11.97
CA PHE A 77 -5.20 -5.91 -11.48
C PHE A 77 -5.32 -4.38 -11.36
N VAL A 78 -6.39 -3.82 -11.89
CA VAL A 78 -6.78 -2.42 -11.69
C VAL A 78 -8.08 -2.43 -10.91
N ILE A 79 -8.00 -2.04 -9.64
CA ILE A 79 -9.13 -2.08 -8.72
C ILE A 79 -9.81 -0.71 -8.71
N LYS A 80 -11.12 -0.67 -8.92
CA LYS A 80 -11.95 0.52 -8.81
C LYS A 80 -12.97 0.31 -7.70
N ASN A 81 -13.08 1.29 -6.81
CA ASN A 81 -14.21 1.41 -5.90
C ASN A 81 -15.23 2.38 -6.53
N SER A 82 -16.36 1.87 -6.99
CA SER A 82 -17.46 2.66 -7.54
C SER A 82 -18.57 2.96 -6.51
N GLY A 83 -18.44 2.38 -5.32
CA GLY A 83 -19.33 2.57 -4.19
C GLY A 83 -18.99 3.76 -3.30
N GLN A 84 -19.86 4.02 -2.33
CA GLN A 84 -19.66 5.03 -1.30
C GLN A 84 -18.96 4.47 -0.06
N VAL A 85 -19.03 3.17 0.18
CA VAL A 85 -18.30 2.55 1.30
C VAL A 85 -16.88 2.19 0.89
N LYS A 86 -15.97 2.14 1.87
CA LYS A 86 -14.61 1.66 1.64
C LYS A 86 -14.65 0.15 1.44
N HIS A 87 -14.14 -0.30 0.30
CA HIS A 87 -13.96 -1.72 0.01
C HIS A 87 -12.47 -2.08 0.04
N GLU A 88 -12.18 -3.34 0.33
CA GLU A 88 -10.84 -3.93 0.31
C GLU A 88 -10.79 -5.07 -0.72
N PHE A 89 -9.67 -5.17 -1.43
CA PHE A 89 -9.38 -6.26 -2.35
C PHE A 89 -8.22 -7.09 -1.78
N SER A 90 -8.51 -8.33 -1.44
CA SER A 90 -7.54 -9.29 -0.89
C SER A 90 -7.44 -10.50 -1.80
N LEU A 91 -6.22 -10.94 -2.08
CA LEU A 91 -5.91 -12.06 -2.95
C LEU A 91 -5.22 -13.15 -2.13
N GLY A 92 -5.81 -14.34 -2.11
CA GLY A 92 -5.35 -15.48 -1.34
C GLY A 92 -6.05 -16.76 -1.77
N THR A 93 -5.64 -17.88 -1.19
CA THR A 93 -6.38 -19.15 -1.28
C THR A 93 -7.72 -19.04 -0.56
N GLU A 94 -8.64 -19.95 -0.86
CA GLU A 94 -9.94 -19.99 -0.17
C GLU A 94 -9.79 -20.15 1.36
N ALA A 95 -8.79 -20.91 1.81
CA ALA A 95 -8.53 -21.10 3.23
C ALA A 95 -8.06 -19.80 3.92
N GLU A 96 -7.07 -19.12 3.34
CA GLU A 96 -6.54 -17.84 3.86
C GLU A 96 -7.64 -16.76 3.91
N LEU A 97 -8.47 -16.67 2.87
CA LEU A 97 -9.55 -15.69 2.82
C LEU A 97 -10.66 -15.99 3.84
N LYS A 98 -10.97 -17.27 4.10
CA LYS A 98 -11.90 -17.66 5.16
C LYS A 98 -11.35 -17.33 6.55
N GLU A 99 -10.07 -17.60 6.79
CA GLU A 99 -9.42 -17.27 8.06
C GLU A 99 -9.41 -15.76 8.30
N HIS A 100 -9.06 -14.98 7.27
CA HIS A 100 -9.11 -13.53 7.31
C HIS A 100 -10.53 -13.03 7.65
N TYR A 101 -11.56 -13.59 7.01
CA TYR A 101 -12.95 -13.26 7.29
C TYR A 101 -13.38 -13.59 8.74
N GLU A 102 -12.99 -14.76 9.26
CA GLU A 102 -13.27 -15.10 10.66
C GLU A 102 -12.53 -14.21 11.65
N THR A 103 -11.32 -13.73 11.29
CA THR A 103 -10.58 -12.75 12.09
C THR A 103 -11.33 -11.42 12.13
N MET A 104 -11.81 -10.94 10.98
CA MET A 104 -12.61 -9.70 10.91
C MET A 104 -13.92 -9.79 11.70
N LYS A 105 -14.55 -10.97 11.77
CA LYS A 105 -15.73 -11.17 12.64
C LYS A 105 -15.40 -11.10 14.12
N LYS A 106 -14.25 -11.61 14.53
CA LYS A 106 -13.81 -11.63 15.94
C LYS A 106 -13.39 -10.25 16.42
N PHE A 107 -12.80 -9.44 15.53
CA PHE A 107 -12.32 -8.09 15.82
C PHE A 107 -12.93 -7.09 14.82
N PRO A 108 -14.22 -6.78 14.93
CA PRO A 108 -14.83 -5.72 14.16
C PRO A 108 -14.30 -4.37 14.63
N GLU A 109 -13.97 -3.47 13.69
CA GLU A 109 -13.69 -2.06 13.96
C GLU A 109 -14.97 -1.30 14.34
#